data_AF-A0AAF3ETS6-F1
#
_entry.id   AF-A0AAF3ETS6-F1
#
_cell.length_a   1.000
_cell.length_b   1.000
_cell.length_c   1.000
_cell.angle_alpha   90.00
_cell.angle_beta   90.00
_cell.angle_gamma   90.00
#
_symmetry.space_group_name_H-M   'P 1'
#
loop_
_entity.id
_entity.type
_entity.pdbx_description
1 polymer ?
#
loop_
_entity_poly.entity_id
_entity_poly.type
_entity_poly.pdbx_seq_one_letter_code
_entity_poly.pdbx_strand_id
1 'polypeptide(L)'
;MQDPELAVVYSAIEVFYSGQNNSQAATWLDDFQKSILAWTACDRILGERKNPVASYFAAQTLRQKILKNLKEVPRESLESLRDSIINHLTHLHVVDQSSEATATQLCLAVVDLYIQVPEWIGFIATMLNKFNGLEGDRTKMLLTLLKVFPEEVEHSSIGENRRKAVREELAINGDSILAYLASVLSSALSKEHHDEDIVKKVVQCLSTFLQNPNVHTDRLAQSDLFAVVFSILASPFVSVNLHDAATECVVSGLVRVEDIHAHRALAVVLHQASFKLQTAWNEAVSKEQLDRLSNFTRIFVELCESLIEPVVNQNKEAAPLHELNIFELLLLIANHFDYSLIEMTFNVWYRISEALFMIDDDDHIALFKPFVRRYLVALVRHSRYDSDEVGLPDQHSDFGDFRFKVEWVLSVFIVNIFFGFEKL
;
A
#
# COMPACT_ATOMS: atom_id res chain seq x y z
N MET A 1 42.33 19.39 9.53
CA MET A 1 41.99 19.62 10.95
C MET A 1 40.53 19.25 11.12
N GLN A 2 40.20 18.37 12.07
CA GLN A 2 38.80 18.08 12.41
C GLN A 2 38.16 19.34 12.99
N ASP A 3 36.98 19.69 12.51
CA ASP A 3 36.15 20.75 13.07
C ASP A 3 35.70 20.32 14.49
N PRO A 4 36.12 21.02 15.56
CA PRO A 4 35.82 20.62 16.93
C PRO A 4 34.32 20.48 17.19
N GLU A 5 33.49 21.30 16.54
CA GLU A 5 32.03 21.24 16.70
C GLU A 5 31.46 19.95 16.09
N LEU A 6 31.96 19.53 14.93
CA LEU A 6 31.52 18.30 14.27
C LEU A 6 31.93 17.06 15.06
N ALA A 7 33.10 17.09 15.70
CA ALA A 7 33.56 15.99 16.56
C ALA A 7 32.63 15.76 17.77
N VAL A 8 32.11 16.84 18.37
CA VAL A 8 31.11 16.75 19.46
C VAL A 8 29.81 16.09 18.96
N VAL A 9 29.35 16.46 17.76
CA VAL A 9 28.15 15.85 17.15
C VAL A 9 28.34 14.34 16.95
N TYR A 10 29.46 13.91 16.36
CA TYR A 10 29.75 12.49 16.18
C TYR A 10 29.78 11.74 17.52
N SER A 11 30.47 12.29 18.53
CA SER A 11 30.54 11.68 19.85
C SER A 11 29.16 11.54 20.51
N ALA A 12 28.30 12.57 20.41
CA ALA A 12 26.95 12.51 20.94
C ALA A 12 26.08 11.46 20.23
N ILE A 13 26.19 11.34 18.90
CA ILE A 13 25.49 10.30 18.11
C ILE A 13 25.94 8.91 18.55
N GLU A 14 27.25 8.67 18.68
CA GLU A 14 27.77 7.37 19.09
C GLU A 14 27.26 6.97 20.48
N VAL A 15 27.29 7.88 21.46
CA VAL A 15 26.74 7.64 22.79
C VAL A 15 25.23 7.36 22.71
N PHE A 16 24.48 8.13 21.91
CA PHE A 16 23.04 7.95 21.76
C PHE A 16 22.66 6.55 21.29
N TYR A 17 23.30 6.09 20.20
CA TYR A 17 23.04 4.78 19.60
C TYR A 17 23.68 3.61 20.35
N SER A 18 24.63 3.86 21.26
CA SER A 18 25.17 2.80 22.14
C SER A 18 24.14 2.24 23.13
N GLY A 19 23.06 2.99 23.41
CA GLY A 19 21.99 2.59 24.32
C GLY A 19 22.34 2.60 25.81
N GLN A 20 23.58 2.90 26.20
CA GLN A 20 24.01 2.95 27.60
C GLN A 20 24.16 4.40 28.09
N ASN A 21 23.48 4.77 29.19
CA ASN A 21 23.55 6.10 29.80
C ASN A 21 23.34 7.27 28.81
N ASN A 22 22.45 7.09 27.83
CA ASN A 22 22.32 7.98 26.69
C ASN A 22 21.39 9.19 26.90
N SER A 23 20.81 9.39 28.09
CA SER A 23 19.82 10.45 28.33
C SER A 23 20.38 11.85 28.06
N GLN A 24 21.61 12.12 28.50
CA GLN A 24 22.27 13.40 28.24
C GLN A 24 22.55 13.61 26.75
N ALA A 25 23.00 12.57 26.04
CA ALA A 25 23.21 12.61 24.61
C ALA A 25 21.90 12.83 23.85
N ALA A 26 20.81 12.19 24.27
CA ALA A 26 19.49 12.36 23.68
C ALA A 26 18.99 13.81 23.81
N THR A 27 19.07 14.41 25.00
CA THR A 27 18.68 15.82 25.22
C THR A 27 19.54 16.75 24.40
N TRP A 28 20.86 16.54 24.38
CA TRP A 28 21.76 17.39 23.60
C TRP A 28 21.50 17.28 22.09
N LEU A 29 21.24 16.06 21.59
CA LEU A 29 20.91 15.85 20.17
C LEU A 29 19.55 16.48 19.82
N ASP A 30 18.55 16.44 20.70
CA ASP A 30 17.27 17.11 20.49
C ASP A 30 17.45 18.65 20.38
N ASP A 31 18.27 19.25 21.23
CA ASP A 31 18.61 20.67 21.15
C ASP A 31 19.42 20.99 19.88
N PHE A 32 20.37 20.12 19.53
CA PHE A 32 21.14 20.22 18.29
C PHE A 32 20.22 20.19 17.07
N GLN A 33 19.27 19.25 16.99
CA GLN A 33 18.32 19.11 15.89
C GLN A 33 17.43 20.35 15.73
N LYS A 34 17.17 21.11 16.78
CA LYS A 34 16.41 22.38 16.70
C LYS A 34 17.28 23.57 16.27
N SER A 35 18.59 23.47 16.42
CA SER A 35 19.52 24.56 16.12
C SER A 35 19.66 24.86 14.62
N ILE A 36 20.17 26.05 14.29
CA ILE A 36 20.53 26.44 12.92
C ILE A 36 21.76 25.66 12.42
N LEU A 37 22.67 25.29 13.33
CA LEU A 37 23.90 24.55 13.01
C LEU A 37 23.63 23.16 12.45
N ALA A 38 22.47 22.56 12.77
CA ALA A 38 22.09 21.26 12.25
C ALA A 38 22.09 21.19 10.73
N TRP A 39 21.70 22.25 10.03
CA TRP A 39 21.68 22.27 8.56
C TRP A 39 23.07 21.99 7.97
N THR A 40 24.08 22.73 8.40
CA THR A 40 25.45 22.62 7.86
C THR A 40 26.19 21.41 8.42
N ALA A 41 25.97 21.06 9.69
CA ALA A 41 26.61 19.90 10.30
C ALA A 41 26.10 18.58 9.67
N CYS A 42 24.78 18.42 9.48
CA CYS A 42 24.22 17.22 8.86
C CYS A 42 24.63 17.08 7.40
N ASP A 43 24.67 18.17 6.64
CA ASP A 43 25.17 18.19 5.26
C ASP A 43 26.64 17.70 5.18
N ARG A 44 27.50 18.16 6.09
CA ARG A 44 28.89 17.71 6.19
C ARG A 44 29.01 16.24 6.58
N ILE A 45 28.24 15.75 7.55
CA ILE A 45 28.24 14.33 7.94
C ILE A 45 27.90 13.44 6.73
N LEU A 46 26.88 13.82 5.96
CA LEU A 46 26.47 13.11 4.74
C LEU A 46 27.49 13.23 3.60
N GLY A 47 28.24 14.33 3.54
CA GLY A 47 29.36 14.50 2.61
C GLY A 47 30.55 13.60 2.96
N GLU A 48 30.88 13.47 4.26
CA GLU A 48 32.00 12.66 4.73
C GLU A 48 31.75 11.16 4.64
N ARG A 49 30.52 10.69 4.89
CA ARG A 49 30.10 9.27 4.77
C ARG A 49 30.94 8.28 5.58
N LYS A 50 31.59 8.75 6.65
CA LYS A 50 32.52 7.94 7.46
C LYS A 50 31.81 6.95 8.37
N ASN A 51 30.61 7.30 8.84
CA ASN A 51 29.87 6.52 9.82
C ASN A 51 28.41 6.35 9.36
N PRO A 52 27.95 5.11 9.09
CA PRO A 52 26.58 4.83 8.64
C PRO A 52 25.49 5.30 9.61
N VAL A 53 25.71 5.15 10.92
CA VAL A 53 24.77 5.58 11.97
C VAL A 53 24.65 7.11 11.99
N ALA A 54 25.78 7.81 11.90
CA ALA A 54 25.78 9.26 11.81
C ALA A 54 25.14 9.77 10.51
N SER A 55 25.34 9.05 9.40
CA SER A 55 24.74 9.38 8.11
C SER A 55 23.21 9.25 8.17
N TYR A 56 22.71 8.18 8.78
CA TYR A 56 21.28 8.01 9.02
C TYR A 56 20.71 9.12 9.90
N PHE A 57 21.34 9.41 11.05
CA PHE A 57 20.93 10.49 11.94
C PHE A 57 20.89 11.85 11.21
N ALA A 58 21.91 12.14 10.40
CA ALA A 58 21.99 13.37 9.63
C ALA A 58 20.88 13.47 8.57
N ALA A 59 20.60 12.39 7.83
CA ALA A 59 19.51 12.34 6.86
C ALA A 59 18.14 12.53 7.52
N GLN A 60 17.88 11.84 8.64
CA GLN A 60 16.65 11.98 9.42
C GLN A 60 16.49 13.41 9.97
N THR A 61 17.57 13.99 10.49
CA THR A 61 17.58 15.35 11.01
C THR A 61 17.28 16.36 9.90
N LEU A 62 17.91 16.24 8.73
CA LEU A 62 17.61 17.11 7.58
C LEU A 62 16.15 17.03 7.16
N ARG A 63 15.57 15.82 7.08
CA ARG A 63 14.13 15.67 6.80
C ARG A 63 13.27 16.41 7.83
N GLN A 64 13.53 16.22 9.12
CA GLN A 64 12.78 16.90 10.19
C GLN A 64 12.92 18.43 10.11
N LYS A 65 14.11 18.93 9.82
CA LYS A 65 14.37 20.36 9.61
C LYS A 65 13.57 20.90 8.41
N ILE A 66 13.49 20.16 7.31
CA ILE A 66 12.69 20.53 6.14
C ILE A 66 11.20 20.57 6.46
N LEU A 67 10.69 19.64 7.26
CA LEU A 67 9.26 19.62 7.62
C LEU A 67 8.88 20.74 8.61
N LYS A 68 9.74 21.02 9.60
CA LYS A 68 9.37 21.89 10.74
C LYS A 68 9.98 23.29 10.68
N ASN A 69 11.10 23.44 10.00
CA ASN A 69 12.00 24.58 10.14
C ASN A 69 12.48 25.15 8.81
N LEU A 70 11.82 24.84 7.68
CA LEU A 70 12.24 25.30 6.35
C LEU A 70 12.37 26.83 6.24
N LYS A 71 11.56 27.57 7.00
CA LYS A 71 11.60 29.04 7.10
C LYS A 71 12.94 29.62 7.58
N GLU A 72 13.81 28.80 8.17
CA GLU A 72 15.17 29.21 8.56
C GLU A 72 16.12 29.29 7.35
N VAL A 73 15.78 28.63 6.25
CA VAL A 73 16.57 28.63 5.02
C VAL A 73 16.13 29.81 4.15
N PRO A 74 17.03 30.73 3.78
CA PRO A 74 16.72 31.81 2.85
C PRO A 74 16.21 31.25 1.53
N ARG A 75 15.25 31.93 0.88
CA ARG A 75 14.64 31.46 -0.37
C ARG A 75 15.68 31.22 -1.46
N GLU A 76 16.71 32.04 -1.50
CA GLU A 76 17.82 31.99 -2.46
C GLU A 76 18.70 30.74 -2.26
N SER A 77 18.65 30.12 -1.08
CA SER A 77 19.44 28.92 -0.72
C SER A 77 18.67 27.61 -0.88
N LEU A 78 17.37 27.65 -1.19
CA LEU A 78 16.54 26.45 -1.32
C LEU A 78 17.01 25.54 -2.47
N GLU A 79 17.43 26.13 -3.59
CA GLU A 79 17.98 25.36 -4.72
C GLU A 79 19.29 24.67 -4.34
N SER A 80 20.17 25.37 -3.62
CA SER A 80 21.42 24.77 -3.14
C SER A 80 21.18 23.64 -2.14
N LEU A 81 20.19 23.78 -1.24
CA LEU A 81 19.80 22.71 -0.32
C LEU A 81 19.30 21.48 -1.09
N ARG A 82 18.40 21.68 -2.06
CA ARG A 82 17.89 20.61 -2.94
C ARG A 82 19.02 19.89 -3.64
N ASP A 83 19.92 20.66 -4.28
CA ASP A 83 21.01 20.11 -5.05
C ASP A 83 22.00 19.36 -4.16
N SER A 84 22.21 19.79 -2.91
CA SER A 84 23.02 19.05 -1.93
C SER A 84 22.41 17.71 -1.56
N ILE A 85 21.10 17.65 -1.27
CA ILE A 85 20.41 16.39 -0.95
C ILE A 85 20.46 15.42 -2.15
N ILE A 86 20.23 15.94 -3.37
CA ILE A 86 20.35 15.15 -4.60
C ILE A 86 21.79 14.66 -4.81
N ASN A 87 22.79 15.48 -4.51
CA ASN A 87 24.19 15.08 -4.57
C ASN A 87 24.48 13.96 -3.55
N HIS A 88 23.93 14.04 -2.35
CA HIS A 88 24.05 13.00 -1.35
C HIS A 88 23.50 11.66 -1.86
N LEU A 89 22.29 11.66 -2.41
CA LEU A 89 21.64 10.52 -3.06
C LEU A 89 22.45 9.97 -4.24
N THR A 90 22.98 10.85 -5.10
CA THR A 90 23.73 10.49 -6.32
C THR A 90 24.94 9.60 -6.00
N HIS A 91 25.63 9.90 -4.91
CA HIS A 91 26.83 9.17 -4.51
C HIS A 91 26.55 8.05 -3.49
N LEU A 92 25.31 7.89 -3.02
CA LEU A 92 24.96 6.87 -2.02
C LEU A 92 24.81 5.51 -2.70
N HIS A 93 25.56 4.51 -2.23
CA HIS A 93 25.45 3.13 -2.68
C HIS A 93 24.61 2.34 -1.68
N VAL A 94 23.46 1.82 -2.11
CA VAL A 94 22.54 1.03 -1.28
C VAL A 94 23.00 -0.42 -1.32
N VAL A 95 23.79 -0.81 -0.31
CA VAL A 95 24.39 -2.15 -0.21
C VAL A 95 23.94 -2.93 1.03
N ASP A 96 23.40 -2.24 2.03
CA ASP A 96 22.96 -2.80 3.29
C ASP A 96 21.73 -2.05 3.83
N GLN A 97 21.16 -2.55 4.92
CA GLN A 97 19.97 -1.94 5.54
C GLN A 97 20.21 -0.52 6.05
N SER A 98 21.42 -0.19 6.50
CA SER A 98 21.74 1.15 7.02
C SER A 98 21.79 2.20 5.91
N SER A 99 22.42 1.86 4.79
CA SER A 99 22.47 2.69 3.58
C SER A 99 21.09 2.81 2.93
N GLU A 100 20.27 1.76 2.98
CA GLU A 100 18.87 1.81 2.53
C GLU A 100 18.00 2.73 3.41
N ALA A 101 18.13 2.64 4.74
CA ALA A 101 17.43 3.52 5.67
C ALA A 101 17.84 4.99 5.46
N THR A 102 19.13 5.24 5.24
CA THR A 102 19.66 6.57 4.92
C THR A 102 19.13 7.08 3.59
N ALA A 103 19.12 6.25 2.54
CA ALA A 103 18.56 6.59 1.24
C ALA A 103 17.09 6.97 1.35
N THR A 104 16.32 6.18 2.11
CA THR A 104 14.90 6.44 2.38
C THR A 104 14.69 7.82 3.02
N GLN A 105 15.45 8.16 4.06
CA GLN A 105 15.34 9.48 4.70
C GLN A 105 15.71 10.63 3.75
N LEU A 106 16.70 10.45 2.88
CA LEU A 106 17.07 11.47 1.88
C LEU A 106 16.04 11.59 0.75
N CYS A 107 15.47 10.48 0.28
CA CYS A 107 14.35 10.49 -0.67
C CYS A 107 13.15 11.25 -0.09
N LEU A 108 12.81 10.99 1.16
CA LEU A 108 11.74 11.70 1.85
C LEU A 108 12.08 13.18 2.02
N ALA A 109 13.30 13.51 2.47
CA ALA A 109 13.75 14.90 2.61
C ALA A 109 13.63 15.71 1.31
N VAL A 110 14.06 15.15 0.17
CA VAL A 110 14.00 15.87 -1.11
C VAL A 110 12.56 16.01 -1.62
N VAL A 111 11.71 15.01 -1.39
CA VAL A 111 10.29 15.05 -1.75
C VAL A 111 9.53 16.05 -0.88
N ASP A 112 9.74 16.02 0.44
CA ASP A 112 9.18 16.98 1.41
C ASP A 112 9.55 18.43 1.05
N LEU A 113 10.79 18.63 0.62
CA LEU A 113 11.27 19.94 0.17
C LEU A 113 10.57 20.36 -1.12
N TYR A 114 10.49 19.47 -2.12
CA TYR A 114 9.81 19.74 -3.39
C TYR A 114 8.32 20.07 -3.19
N ILE A 115 7.62 19.30 -2.37
CA ILE A 115 6.19 19.50 -2.10
C ILE A 115 5.95 20.91 -1.52
N GLN A 116 6.85 21.38 -0.64
CA GLN A 116 6.77 22.68 0.02
C GLN A 116 7.23 23.87 -0.82
N VAL A 117 7.85 23.67 -2.00
CA VAL A 117 8.35 24.74 -2.88
C VAL A 117 7.59 24.70 -4.22
N PRO A 118 6.46 25.42 -4.34
CA PRO A 118 5.58 25.37 -5.52
C PRO A 118 6.21 25.84 -6.83
N GLU A 119 7.28 26.63 -6.77
CA GLU A 119 7.99 27.16 -7.92
C GLU A 119 8.73 26.07 -8.72
N TRP A 120 9.00 24.92 -8.10
CA TRP A 120 9.63 23.80 -8.78
C TRP A 120 8.57 22.97 -9.53
N ILE A 121 8.73 22.92 -10.85
CA ILE A 121 7.86 22.20 -11.78
C ILE A 121 8.67 21.15 -12.56
N GLY A 122 8.04 20.03 -12.92
CA GLY A 122 8.71 18.96 -13.66
C GLY A 122 9.83 18.28 -12.86
N PHE A 123 9.75 18.36 -11.54
CA PHE A 123 10.75 17.79 -10.63
C PHE A 123 10.79 16.27 -10.73
N ILE A 124 9.64 15.60 -10.85
CA ILE A 124 9.54 14.13 -10.93
C ILE A 124 10.23 13.62 -12.19
N ALA A 125 9.91 14.23 -13.35
CA ALA A 125 10.56 13.93 -14.63
C ALA A 125 12.08 14.12 -14.55
N THR A 126 12.51 15.23 -13.93
CA THR A 126 13.94 15.56 -13.75
C THR A 126 14.64 14.51 -12.89
N MET A 127 14.04 14.07 -11.78
CA MET A 127 14.62 13.06 -10.91
C MET A 127 14.70 11.70 -11.61
N LEU A 128 13.63 11.28 -12.29
CA LEU A 128 13.58 10.03 -13.04
C LEU A 128 14.69 9.99 -14.11
N ASN A 129 14.80 11.03 -14.93
CA ASN A 129 15.82 11.12 -15.98
C ASN A 129 17.23 11.18 -15.40
N LYS A 130 17.45 11.97 -14.34
CA LYS A 130 18.76 12.10 -13.70
C LYS A 130 19.25 10.76 -13.17
N PHE A 131 18.47 10.09 -12.33
CA PHE A 131 18.92 8.87 -11.65
C PHE A 131 18.96 7.65 -12.58
N ASN A 132 18.12 7.61 -13.61
CA ASN A 132 18.18 6.55 -14.62
C ASN A 132 19.39 6.71 -15.57
N GLY A 133 19.93 7.92 -15.72
CA GLY A 133 21.10 8.22 -16.55
C GLY A 133 22.45 8.14 -15.82
N LEU A 134 22.47 7.87 -14.50
CA LEU A 134 23.72 7.75 -13.74
C LEU A 134 24.40 6.40 -13.99
N GLU A 135 25.73 6.39 -13.93
CA GLU A 135 26.50 5.16 -13.90
C GLU A 135 26.33 4.42 -12.56
N GLY A 136 26.14 3.09 -12.63
CA GLY A 136 25.95 2.22 -11.48
C GLY A 136 24.49 1.90 -11.15
N ASP A 137 24.26 0.92 -10.26
CA ASP A 137 22.90 0.52 -9.88
C ASP A 137 22.31 1.51 -8.87
N ARG A 138 21.24 2.20 -9.29
CA ARG A 138 20.44 3.13 -8.48
C ARG A 138 18.99 2.66 -8.33
N THR A 139 18.69 1.43 -8.75
CA THR A 139 17.33 0.89 -8.83
C THR A 139 16.61 0.95 -7.49
N LYS A 140 17.22 0.45 -6.41
CA LYS A 140 16.57 0.45 -5.07
C LYS A 140 16.24 1.85 -4.57
N MET A 141 17.15 2.81 -4.75
CA MET A 141 16.94 4.19 -4.34
C MET A 141 15.88 4.87 -5.21
N LEU A 142 15.91 4.69 -6.54
CA LEU A 142 14.94 5.30 -7.44
C LEU A 142 13.53 4.74 -7.22
N LEU A 143 13.38 3.42 -7.00
CA LEU A 143 12.10 2.83 -6.59
C LEU A 143 11.60 3.41 -5.27
N THR A 144 12.50 3.64 -4.31
CA THR A 144 12.15 4.29 -3.04
C THR A 144 11.69 5.73 -3.28
N LEU A 145 12.41 6.49 -4.10
CA LEU A 145 12.05 7.87 -4.45
C LEU A 145 10.68 7.95 -5.13
N LEU A 146 10.41 7.08 -6.11
CA LEU A 146 9.12 7.03 -6.81
C LEU A 146 7.97 6.62 -5.89
N LYS A 147 8.21 5.68 -4.97
CA LYS A 147 7.24 5.22 -3.98
C LYS A 147 6.81 6.36 -3.05
N VAL A 148 7.76 7.17 -2.56
CA VAL A 148 7.48 8.19 -1.54
C VAL A 148 6.77 9.44 -2.08
N PHE A 149 6.83 9.70 -3.39
CA PHE A 149 6.15 10.86 -3.97
C PHE A 149 4.63 10.84 -3.72
N PRO A 150 3.87 9.78 -4.11
CA PRO A 150 2.45 9.69 -3.77
C PRO A 150 2.19 9.73 -2.26
N GLU A 151 2.99 9.01 -1.46
CA GLU A 151 2.79 8.90 -0.01
C GLU A 151 2.88 10.27 0.69
N GLU A 152 3.93 11.04 0.43
CA GLU A 152 4.13 12.33 1.10
C GLU A 152 3.17 13.41 0.59
N VAL A 153 2.71 13.31 -0.66
CA VAL A 153 1.68 14.23 -1.17
C VAL A 153 0.39 14.10 -0.39
N GLU A 154 0.02 12.91 0.10
CA GLU A 154 -1.18 12.70 0.91
C GLU A 154 -0.98 13.11 2.38
N HIS A 155 0.19 12.88 2.97
CA HIS A 155 0.44 13.15 4.39
C HIS A 155 0.94 14.57 4.68
N SER A 156 1.38 15.32 3.67
CA SER A 156 1.93 16.66 3.86
C SER A 156 0.87 17.69 4.25
N SER A 157 1.28 18.63 5.10
CA SER A 157 0.44 19.74 5.60
C SER A 157 0.33 20.91 4.61
N ILE A 158 0.20 20.61 3.31
CA ILE A 158 0.04 21.61 2.24
C ILE A 158 -1.43 21.83 1.88
N GLY A 159 -1.71 22.99 1.29
CA GLY A 159 -3.03 23.32 0.76
C GLY A 159 -3.39 22.51 -0.50
N GLU A 160 -4.70 22.31 -0.72
CA GLU A 160 -5.21 21.42 -1.78
C GLU A 160 -4.77 21.81 -3.20
N ASN A 161 -4.61 23.10 -3.49
CA ASN A 161 -4.12 23.56 -4.78
C ASN A 161 -2.72 23.00 -5.11
N ARG A 162 -1.81 22.98 -4.11
CA ARG A 162 -0.47 22.41 -4.31
C ARG A 162 -0.53 20.89 -4.41
N ARG A 163 -1.37 20.24 -3.59
CA ARG A 163 -1.57 18.78 -3.62
C ARG A 163 -2.02 18.33 -5.00
N LYS A 164 -3.02 19.01 -5.57
CA LYS A 164 -3.52 18.78 -6.92
C LYS A 164 -2.42 18.92 -7.98
N ALA A 165 -1.62 19.98 -7.91
CA ALA A 165 -0.52 20.20 -8.86
C ALA A 165 0.52 19.06 -8.84
N VAL A 166 0.87 18.54 -7.65
CA VAL A 166 1.81 17.40 -7.58
C VAL A 166 1.16 16.10 -8.07
N ARG A 167 -0.11 15.85 -7.74
CA ARG A 167 -0.86 14.69 -8.28
C ARG A 167 -0.95 14.73 -9.81
N GLU A 168 -1.19 15.89 -10.39
CA GLU A 168 -1.19 16.12 -11.84
C GLU A 168 0.20 15.85 -12.44
N GLU A 169 1.28 16.33 -11.82
CA GLU A 169 2.64 16.04 -12.31
C GLU A 169 2.97 14.54 -12.24
N LEU A 170 2.58 13.85 -11.17
CA LEU A 170 2.71 12.39 -11.06
C LEU A 170 1.96 11.68 -12.19
N ALA A 171 0.74 12.12 -12.51
CA ALA A 171 -0.06 11.54 -13.57
C ALA A 171 0.55 11.76 -14.96
N ILE A 172 1.07 12.97 -15.24
CA ILE A 172 1.77 13.29 -16.49
C ILE A 172 2.98 12.36 -16.71
N ASN A 173 3.69 12.01 -15.64
CA ASN A 173 4.85 11.11 -15.69
C ASN A 173 4.48 9.63 -15.60
N GLY A 174 3.19 9.28 -15.54
CA GLY A 174 2.74 7.93 -15.25
C GLY A 174 3.22 6.88 -16.24
N ASP A 175 3.15 7.17 -17.53
CA ASP A 175 3.64 6.24 -18.58
C ASP A 175 5.14 5.95 -18.44
N SER A 176 5.94 6.96 -18.11
CA SER A 176 7.38 6.78 -17.90
C SER A 176 7.68 5.98 -16.64
N ILE A 177 6.92 6.21 -15.55
CA ILE A 177 7.03 5.44 -14.32
C ILE A 177 6.64 3.98 -14.56
N LEU A 178 5.50 3.71 -15.21
CA LEU A 178 5.05 2.36 -15.52
C LEU A 178 6.05 1.62 -16.43
N ALA A 179 6.59 2.28 -17.45
CA ALA A 179 7.62 1.70 -18.31
C ALA A 179 8.90 1.36 -17.52
N TYR A 180 9.32 2.23 -16.60
CA TYR A 180 10.45 1.97 -15.72
C TYR A 180 10.19 0.77 -14.81
N LEU A 181 9.04 0.73 -14.14
CA LEU A 181 8.64 -0.39 -13.27
C LEU A 181 8.61 -1.72 -14.03
N ALA A 182 8.03 -1.75 -15.24
CA ALA A 182 7.97 -2.94 -16.08
C ALA A 182 9.38 -3.41 -16.50
N SER A 183 10.27 -2.48 -16.84
CA SER A 183 11.66 -2.79 -17.19
C SER A 183 12.42 -3.40 -16.01
N VAL A 184 12.32 -2.78 -14.83
CA VAL A 184 12.97 -3.26 -13.61
C VAL A 184 12.42 -4.64 -13.21
N LEU A 185 11.12 -4.84 -13.29
CA LEU A 185 10.47 -6.11 -12.97
C LEU A 185 10.96 -7.23 -13.90
N SER A 186 10.98 -6.96 -15.21
CA SER A 186 11.48 -7.91 -16.21
C SER A 186 12.94 -8.28 -15.95
N SER A 187 13.78 -7.30 -15.60
CA SER A 187 15.17 -7.56 -15.23
C SER A 187 15.29 -8.40 -13.96
N ALA A 188 14.55 -8.06 -12.89
CA ALA A 188 14.58 -8.75 -11.60
C ALA A 188 14.13 -10.22 -11.69
N LEU A 189 13.15 -10.50 -12.56
CA LEU A 189 12.67 -11.86 -12.82
C LEU A 189 13.60 -12.67 -13.71
N SER A 190 14.39 -12.03 -14.59
CA SER A 190 15.28 -12.74 -15.53
C SER A 190 16.61 -13.23 -14.91
N LYS A 191 16.98 -12.72 -13.73
CA LYS A 191 18.22 -13.11 -13.03
C LYS A 191 18.12 -14.55 -12.52
N GLU A 192 19.25 -15.29 -12.56
CA GLU A 192 19.36 -16.69 -12.07
C GLU A 192 18.86 -16.90 -10.63
N HIS A 193 18.90 -15.84 -9.83
CA HIS A 193 18.28 -15.76 -8.52
C HIS A 193 17.31 -14.59 -8.53
N HIS A 194 16.02 -14.87 -8.73
CA HIS A 194 14.95 -13.88 -8.66
C HIS A 194 15.17 -12.92 -7.48
N ASP A 195 15.37 -11.64 -7.76
CA ASP A 195 15.65 -10.64 -6.72
C ASP A 195 14.32 -10.21 -6.06
N GLU A 196 13.88 -10.99 -5.10
CA GLU A 196 12.58 -10.82 -4.43
C GLU A 196 12.44 -9.44 -3.78
N ASP A 197 13.54 -8.85 -3.30
CA ASP A 197 13.54 -7.52 -2.70
C ASP A 197 13.25 -6.43 -3.75
N ILE A 198 13.89 -6.51 -4.93
CA ILE A 198 13.59 -5.59 -6.03
C ILE A 198 12.14 -5.77 -6.51
N VAL A 199 11.69 -7.02 -6.69
CA VAL A 199 10.30 -7.30 -7.11
C VAL A 199 9.31 -6.69 -6.10
N LYS A 200 9.51 -6.91 -4.81
CA LYS A 200 8.69 -6.33 -3.74
C LYS A 200 8.67 -4.80 -3.81
N LYS A 201 9.83 -4.15 -4.05
CA LYS A 201 9.90 -2.68 -4.18
C LYS A 201 9.16 -2.16 -5.42
N VAL A 202 9.24 -2.85 -6.55
CA VAL A 202 8.46 -2.51 -7.75
C VAL A 202 6.96 -2.59 -7.46
N VAL A 203 6.51 -3.68 -6.85
CA VAL A 203 5.11 -3.90 -6.50
C VAL A 203 4.61 -2.87 -5.49
N GLN A 204 5.40 -2.53 -4.47
CA GLN A 204 5.06 -1.47 -3.52
C GLN A 204 4.99 -0.08 -4.19
N CYS A 205 5.90 0.22 -5.11
CA CYS A 205 5.87 1.47 -5.87
C CYS A 205 4.62 1.55 -6.77
N LEU A 206 4.23 0.44 -7.41
CA LEU A 206 3.00 0.39 -8.20
C LEU A 206 1.76 0.61 -7.32
N SER A 207 1.73 -0.03 -6.14
CA SER A 207 0.65 0.12 -5.16
C SER A 207 0.45 1.59 -4.74
N THR A 208 1.52 2.29 -4.35
CA THR A 208 1.40 3.72 -3.96
C THR A 208 1.10 4.63 -5.13
N PHE A 209 1.58 4.30 -6.34
CA PHE A 209 1.26 5.05 -7.54
C PHE A 209 -0.23 5.00 -7.90
N LEU A 210 -0.88 3.85 -7.67
CA LEU A 210 -2.32 3.66 -7.88
C LEU A 210 -3.20 4.48 -6.93
N GLN A 211 -2.67 4.90 -5.77
CA GLN A 211 -3.40 5.75 -4.83
C GLN A 211 -3.60 7.19 -5.36
N ASN A 212 -2.87 7.59 -6.40
CA ASN A 212 -3.07 8.91 -7.02
C ASN A 212 -4.32 8.90 -7.93
N PRO A 213 -5.38 9.67 -7.60
CA PRO A 213 -6.64 9.67 -8.35
C PRO A 213 -6.54 10.26 -9.76
N ASN A 214 -5.43 10.92 -10.11
CA ASN A 214 -5.22 11.48 -11.44
C ASN A 214 -4.53 10.50 -12.41
N VAL A 215 -4.04 9.35 -11.94
CA VAL A 215 -3.34 8.38 -12.78
C VAL A 215 -4.32 7.65 -13.69
N HIS A 216 -4.04 7.67 -15.00
CA HIS A 216 -4.77 6.87 -15.99
C HIS A 216 -4.36 5.40 -15.91
N THR A 217 -5.34 4.49 -16.01
CA THR A 217 -5.12 3.06 -15.81
C THR A 217 -5.08 2.25 -17.10
N ASP A 218 -5.41 2.83 -18.25
CA ASP A 218 -5.50 2.08 -19.53
C ASP A 218 -4.15 1.46 -19.94
N ARG A 219 -3.07 2.23 -19.78
CA ARG A 219 -1.71 1.78 -20.10
C ARG A 219 -1.25 0.69 -19.13
N LEU A 220 -1.64 0.80 -17.87
CA LEU A 220 -1.42 -0.24 -16.86
C LEU A 220 -2.18 -1.52 -17.20
N ALA A 221 -3.45 -1.42 -17.61
CA ALA A 221 -4.27 -2.57 -18.03
C ALA A 221 -3.71 -3.28 -19.27
N GLN A 222 -3.01 -2.56 -20.16
CA GLN A 222 -2.34 -3.12 -21.33
C GLN A 222 -0.95 -3.71 -21.02
N SER A 223 -0.40 -3.46 -19.83
CA SER A 223 0.92 -3.93 -19.44
C SER A 223 0.86 -5.30 -18.74
N ASP A 224 2.01 -5.99 -18.70
CA ASP A 224 2.13 -7.27 -17.99
C ASP A 224 2.33 -7.12 -16.47
N LEU A 225 2.31 -5.89 -15.94
CA LEU A 225 2.59 -5.63 -14.52
C LEU A 225 1.64 -6.42 -13.61
N PHE A 226 0.32 -6.33 -13.83
CA PHE A 226 -0.63 -7.11 -13.03
C PHE A 226 -0.54 -8.60 -13.33
N ALA A 227 -0.24 -9.02 -14.56
CA ALA A 227 -0.04 -10.43 -14.86
C ALA A 227 1.08 -11.04 -13.99
N VAL A 228 2.17 -10.29 -13.76
CA VAL A 228 3.23 -10.68 -12.84
C VAL A 228 2.78 -10.62 -11.38
N VAL A 229 2.07 -9.58 -10.95
CA VAL A 229 1.56 -9.50 -9.56
C VAL A 229 0.67 -10.70 -9.21
N PHE A 230 -0.22 -11.10 -10.12
CA PHE A 230 -1.05 -12.29 -9.93
C PHE A 230 -0.26 -13.61 -10.00
N SER A 231 0.84 -13.68 -10.76
CA SER A 231 1.70 -14.87 -10.76
C SER A 231 2.49 -15.03 -9.45
N ILE A 232 2.87 -13.92 -8.81
CA ILE A 232 3.45 -13.89 -7.47
C ILE A 232 2.45 -14.43 -6.45
N LEU A 233 1.20 -13.94 -6.47
CA LEU A 233 0.12 -14.41 -5.59
C LEU A 233 -0.20 -15.89 -5.79
N ALA A 234 -0.14 -16.37 -7.03
CA ALA A 234 -0.38 -17.78 -7.35
C ALA A 234 0.79 -18.71 -6.96
N SER A 235 1.98 -18.17 -6.65
CA SER A 235 3.17 -18.98 -6.39
C SER A 235 3.22 -19.48 -4.95
N PRO A 236 3.31 -20.81 -4.69
CA PRO A 236 3.44 -21.34 -3.34
C PRO A 236 4.80 -21.03 -2.69
N PHE A 237 5.78 -20.52 -3.44
CA PHE A 237 7.18 -20.44 -3.01
C PHE A 237 7.67 -19.02 -2.63
N VAL A 238 6.89 -17.97 -2.88
CA VAL A 238 7.27 -16.59 -2.54
C VAL A 238 7.23 -16.36 -1.02
N SER A 239 8.01 -15.42 -0.51
CA SER A 239 7.93 -15.05 0.91
C SER A 239 6.57 -14.43 1.24
N VAL A 240 6.17 -14.52 2.51
CA VAL A 240 4.95 -13.88 3.02
C VAL A 240 4.99 -12.37 2.77
N ASN A 241 6.15 -11.73 2.90
CA ASN A 241 6.33 -10.29 2.69
C ASN A 241 6.09 -9.87 1.23
N LEU A 242 6.54 -10.67 0.26
CA LEU A 242 6.25 -10.38 -1.14
C LEU A 242 4.78 -10.66 -1.49
N HIS A 243 4.22 -11.73 -0.94
CA HIS A 243 2.80 -12.05 -1.13
C HIS A 243 1.89 -10.93 -0.57
N ASP A 244 2.22 -10.40 0.61
CA ASP A 244 1.54 -9.26 1.22
C ASP A 244 1.66 -8.00 0.35
N ALA A 245 2.87 -7.65 -0.11
CA ALA A 245 3.06 -6.52 -1.02
C ALA A 245 2.25 -6.66 -2.33
N ALA A 246 2.19 -7.86 -2.90
CA ALA A 246 1.37 -8.14 -4.08
C ALA A 246 -0.13 -8.00 -3.79
N THR A 247 -0.56 -8.40 -2.59
CA THR A 247 -1.93 -8.24 -2.10
C THR A 247 -2.30 -6.76 -2.02
N GLU A 248 -1.47 -5.93 -1.38
CA GLU A 248 -1.68 -4.47 -1.30
C GLU A 248 -1.79 -3.82 -2.68
N CYS A 249 -0.97 -4.28 -3.64
CA CYS A 249 -0.99 -3.76 -5.00
C CYS A 249 -2.29 -4.11 -5.73
N VAL A 250 -2.81 -5.33 -5.55
CA VAL A 250 -4.11 -5.73 -6.13
C VAL A 250 -5.25 -4.96 -5.47
N VAL A 251 -5.27 -4.87 -4.14
CA VAL A 251 -6.28 -4.11 -3.38
C VAL A 251 -6.28 -2.64 -3.82
N SER A 252 -5.12 -2.00 -3.93
CA SER A 252 -5.03 -0.60 -4.42
C SER A 252 -5.53 -0.44 -5.86
N GLY A 253 -5.31 -1.45 -6.71
CA GLY A 253 -5.88 -1.48 -8.05
C GLY A 253 -7.39 -1.65 -8.05
N LEU A 254 -7.93 -2.46 -7.13
CA LEU A 254 -9.36 -2.72 -7.02
C LEU A 254 -10.10 -1.47 -6.53
N VAL A 255 -9.63 -0.83 -5.45
CA VAL A 255 -10.16 0.46 -4.97
C VAL A 255 -10.21 1.49 -6.10
N ARG A 256 -9.19 1.50 -6.97
CA ARG A 256 -9.15 2.43 -8.11
C ARG A 256 -10.26 2.18 -9.13
N VAL A 257 -10.70 0.94 -9.32
CA VAL A 257 -11.71 0.57 -10.30
C VAL A 257 -13.15 0.68 -9.78
N GLU A 258 -13.37 1.13 -8.54
CA GLU A 258 -14.72 1.48 -8.06
C GLU A 258 -15.40 2.50 -9.00
N ASP A 259 -14.64 3.44 -9.58
CA ASP A 259 -15.07 4.20 -10.76
C ASP A 259 -14.81 3.40 -12.05
N ILE A 260 -15.72 2.48 -12.33
CA ILE A 260 -15.65 1.60 -13.50
C ILE A 260 -15.68 2.39 -14.81
N HIS A 261 -16.39 3.51 -14.86
CA HIS A 261 -16.49 4.32 -16.07
C HIS A 261 -15.12 4.88 -16.46
N ALA A 262 -14.33 5.34 -15.49
CA ALA A 262 -12.99 5.82 -15.72
C ALA A 262 -11.95 4.70 -15.90
N HIS A 263 -12.16 3.53 -15.29
CA HIS A 263 -11.11 2.49 -15.16
C HIS A 263 -11.49 1.11 -15.70
N ARG A 264 -12.46 1.05 -16.61
CA ARG A 264 -13.04 -0.20 -17.13
C ARG A 264 -12.01 -1.24 -17.57
N ALA A 265 -11.01 -0.83 -18.35
CA ALA A 265 -10.01 -1.76 -18.88
C ALA A 265 -9.26 -2.47 -17.75
N LEU A 266 -8.87 -1.74 -16.71
CA LEU A 266 -8.23 -2.29 -15.53
C LEU A 266 -9.19 -3.18 -14.73
N ALA A 267 -10.45 -2.76 -14.57
CA ALA A 267 -11.47 -3.53 -13.87
C ALA A 267 -11.62 -4.95 -14.45
N VAL A 268 -11.66 -5.06 -15.79
CA VAL A 268 -11.76 -6.36 -16.47
C VAL A 268 -10.53 -7.23 -16.22
N VAL A 269 -9.32 -6.65 -16.26
CA VAL A 269 -8.07 -7.37 -15.98
C VAL A 269 -8.06 -7.91 -14.55
N LEU A 270 -8.36 -7.04 -13.57
CA LEU A 270 -8.34 -7.41 -12.15
C LEU A 270 -9.42 -8.44 -11.81
N HIS A 271 -10.63 -8.28 -12.37
CA HIS A 271 -11.70 -9.26 -12.23
C HIS A 271 -11.26 -10.64 -12.72
N GLN A 272 -10.87 -10.75 -13.99
CA GLN A 272 -10.50 -12.05 -14.59
C GLN A 272 -9.32 -12.71 -13.87
N ALA A 273 -8.33 -11.93 -13.44
CA ALA A 273 -7.16 -12.46 -12.77
C ALA A 273 -7.46 -12.90 -11.33
N SER A 274 -8.31 -12.17 -10.60
CA SER A 274 -8.71 -12.52 -9.23
C SER A 274 -9.48 -13.84 -9.17
N PHE A 275 -10.36 -14.11 -10.14
CA PHE A 275 -11.04 -15.42 -10.22
C PHE A 275 -10.08 -16.60 -10.39
N LYS A 276 -8.94 -16.41 -11.06
CA LYS A 276 -7.94 -17.47 -11.24
C LYS A 276 -7.19 -17.82 -9.95
N LEU A 277 -7.26 -16.98 -8.92
CA LEU A 277 -6.63 -17.24 -7.62
C LEU A 277 -7.33 -18.35 -6.82
N GLN A 278 -8.53 -18.81 -7.22
CA GLN A 278 -9.21 -19.93 -6.56
C GLN A 278 -8.33 -21.20 -6.44
N THR A 279 -7.52 -21.48 -7.46
CA THR A 279 -6.58 -22.62 -7.43
C THR A 279 -5.52 -22.44 -6.35
N ALA A 280 -4.92 -21.25 -6.27
CA ALA A 280 -3.91 -20.92 -5.26
C ALA A 280 -4.48 -20.87 -3.84
N TRP A 281 -5.72 -20.39 -3.69
CA TRP A 281 -6.48 -20.49 -2.44
C TRP A 281 -6.59 -21.94 -1.96
N ASN A 282 -7.05 -22.85 -2.81
CA ASN A 282 -7.23 -24.26 -2.42
C ASN A 282 -5.90 -24.94 -2.02
N GLU A 283 -4.80 -24.57 -2.69
CA GLU A 283 -3.47 -25.01 -2.31
C GLU A 283 -3.05 -24.45 -0.94
N ALA A 284 -3.30 -23.16 -0.68
CA ALA A 284 -3.03 -22.53 0.62
C ALA A 284 -3.87 -23.14 1.75
N VAL A 285 -5.14 -23.48 1.51
CA VAL A 285 -5.99 -24.23 2.47
C VAL A 285 -5.37 -25.59 2.78
N SER A 286 -4.96 -26.34 1.74
CA SER A 286 -4.38 -27.68 1.90
C SER A 286 -3.05 -27.67 2.66
N LYS A 287 -2.35 -26.53 2.66
CA LYS A 287 -1.06 -26.33 3.34
C LYS A 287 -1.19 -25.50 4.64
N GLU A 288 -2.40 -25.18 5.07
CA GLU A 288 -2.68 -24.39 6.28
C GLU A 288 -1.94 -23.03 6.31
N GLN A 289 -1.84 -22.36 5.15
CA GLN A 289 -1.12 -21.09 5.01
C GLN A 289 -2.00 -19.88 5.36
N LEU A 290 -2.29 -19.71 6.66
CA LEU A 290 -3.22 -18.67 7.15
C LEU A 290 -2.90 -17.25 6.68
N ASP A 291 -1.63 -16.84 6.66
CA ASP A 291 -1.21 -15.51 6.17
C ASP A 291 -1.62 -15.28 4.70
N ARG A 292 -1.56 -16.33 3.88
CA ARG A 292 -1.94 -16.24 2.46
C ARG A 292 -3.44 -16.30 2.27
N LEU A 293 -4.14 -17.11 3.08
CA LEU A 293 -5.59 -17.13 3.09
C LEU A 293 -6.16 -15.77 3.48
N SER A 294 -5.61 -15.11 4.50
CA SER A 294 -5.96 -13.72 4.83
C SER A 294 -5.76 -12.79 3.63
N ASN A 295 -4.61 -12.87 2.96
CA ASN A 295 -4.32 -12.07 1.77
C ASN A 295 -5.30 -12.30 0.60
N PHE A 296 -5.62 -13.55 0.28
CA PHE A 296 -6.64 -13.84 -0.74
C PHE A 296 -8.03 -13.34 -0.33
N THR A 297 -8.39 -13.49 0.95
CA THR A 297 -9.66 -12.97 1.48
C THR A 297 -9.77 -11.46 1.24
N ARG A 298 -8.70 -10.70 1.51
CA ARG A 298 -8.65 -9.25 1.25
C ARG A 298 -8.91 -8.91 -0.22
N ILE A 299 -8.29 -9.64 -1.14
CA ILE A 299 -8.48 -9.45 -2.59
C ILE A 299 -9.93 -9.75 -3.00
N PHE A 300 -10.49 -10.87 -2.54
CA PHE A 300 -11.84 -11.28 -2.92
C PHE A 300 -12.92 -10.35 -2.33
N VAL A 301 -12.74 -9.90 -1.09
CA VAL A 301 -13.61 -8.90 -0.45
C VAL A 301 -13.54 -7.59 -1.23
N GLU A 302 -12.35 -7.06 -1.47
CA GLU A 302 -12.19 -5.79 -2.18
C GLU A 302 -12.72 -5.86 -3.62
N LEU A 303 -12.53 -6.99 -4.32
CA LEU A 303 -13.06 -7.19 -5.66
C LEU A 303 -14.59 -7.10 -5.67
N CYS A 304 -15.24 -7.73 -4.69
CA CYS A 304 -16.69 -7.67 -4.54
C CYS A 304 -17.13 -6.24 -4.21
N GLU A 305 -16.45 -5.56 -3.29
CA GLU A 305 -16.76 -4.18 -2.89
C GLU A 305 -16.65 -3.18 -4.05
N SER A 306 -15.56 -3.28 -4.82
CA SER A 306 -15.30 -2.41 -5.97
C SER A 306 -16.27 -2.62 -7.14
N LEU A 307 -16.95 -3.78 -7.20
CA LEU A 307 -17.85 -4.16 -8.29
C LEU A 307 -19.31 -4.34 -7.82
N ILE A 308 -19.70 -3.80 -6.66
CA ILE A 308 -21.10 -3.91 -6.18
C ILE A 308 -22.07 -3.29 -7.19
N GLU A 309 -21.83 -2.06 -7.63
CA GLU A 309 -22.72 -1.33 -8.55
C GLU A 309 -23.05 -2.11 -9.83
N PRO A 310 -22.08 -2.56 -10.65
CA PRO A 310 -22.38 -3.23 -11.92
C PRO A 310 -23.04 -4.60 -11.71
N VAL A 311 -22.68 -5.30 -10.63
CA VAL A 311 -23.20 -6.63 -10.29
C VAL A 311 -24.65 -6.52 -9.81
N VAL A 312 -24.91 -5.60 -8.89
CA VAL A 312 -26.23 -5.38 -8.31
C VAL A 312 -27.19 -4.80 -9.36
N ASN A 313 -26.76 -3.87 -10.20
CA ASN A 313 -27.61 -3.30 -11.25
C ASN A 313 -27.72 -4.20 -12.51
N GLN A 314 -26.99 -5.32 -12.56
CA GLN A 314 -26.84 -6.18 -13.75
C GLN A 314 -26.65 -5.38 -15.04
N ASN A 315 -25.78 -4.37 -14.98
CA ASN A 315 -25.51 -3.53 -16.12
C ASN A 315 -24.81 -4.37 -17.20
N LYS A 316 -25.58 -4.85 -18.19
CA LYS A 316 -25.06 -5.69 -19.28
C LYS A 316 -23.97 -4.98 -20.08
N GLU A 317 -24.02 -3.64 -20.13
CA GLU A 317 -22.95 -2.87 -20.76
C GLU A 317 -21.65 -2.98 -19.97
N ALA A 318 -21.66 -3.33 -18.69
CA ALA A 318 -20.49 -3.57 -17.86
C ALA A 318 -19.87 -4.97 -18.02
N ALA A 319 -20.36 -5.82 -18.95
CA ALA A 319 -19.79 -7.15 -19.19
C ALA A 319 -18.24 -7.15 -19.30
N PRO A 320 -17.54 -8.11 -18.66
CA PRO A 320 -18.03 -9.21 -17.82
C PRO A 320 -18.27 -8.85 -16.33
N LEU A 321 -18.19 -7.57 -15.94
CA LEU A 321 -18.15 -7.14 -14.54
C LEU A 321 -19.49 -7.25 -13.78
N HIS A 322 -20.59 -7.59 -14.46
CA HIS A 322 -21.92 -7.72 -13.85
C HIS A 322 -22.25 -9.16 -13.42
N GLU A 323 -21.31 -10.09 -13.53
CA GLU A 323 -21.54 -11.51 -13.26
C GLU A 323 -21.67 -11.80 -11.75
N LEU A 324 -22.74 -12.51 -11.38
CA LEU A 324 -23.01 -12.91 -9.98
C LEU A 324 -22.00 -13.94 -9.44
N ASN A 325 -21.21 -14.57 -10.32
CA ASN A 325 -20.20 -15.57 -9.94
C ASN A 325 -19.15 -15.01 -8.97
N ILE A 326 -19.04 -13.68 -8.87
CA ILE A 326 -18.14 -13.01 -7.93
C ILE A 326 -18.45 -13.38 -6.48
N PHE A 327 -19.72 -13.64 -6.14
CA PHE A 327 -20.13 -14.10 -4.82
C PHE A 327 -19.63 -15.50 -4.49
N GLU A 328 -19.27 -16.33 -5.47
CA GLU A 328 -18.65 -17.63 -5.20
C GLU A 328 -17.29 -17.48 -4.51
N LEU A 329 -16.58 -16.37 -4.73
CA LEU A 329 -15.32 -16.07 -4.01
C LEU A 329 -15.59 -15.79 -2.53
N LEU A 330 -16.64 -15.04 -2.20
CA LEU A 330 -17.05 -14.83 -0.80
C LEU A 330 -17.52 -16.12 -0.14
N LEU A 331 -18.24 -16.97 -0.89
CA LEU A 331 -18.69 -18.27 -0.37
C LEU A 331 -17.53 -19.27 -0.21
N LEU A 332 -16.47 -19.16 -1.01
CA LEU A 332 -15.25 -19.93 -0.83
C LEU A 332 -14.61 -19.60 0.54
N ILE A 333 -14.51 -18.32 0.88
CA ILE A 333 -14.05 -17.85 2.20
C ILE A 333 -14.98 -18.37 3.30
N ALA A 334 -16.30 -18.20 3.13
CA ALA A 334 -17.29 -18.62 4.12
C ALA A 334 -17.28 -20.15 4.38
N ASN A 335 -16.81 -20.95 3.40
CA ASN A 335 -16.68 -22.39 3.54
C ASN A 335 -15.42 -22.85 4.28
N HIS A 336 -14.43 -21.97 4.46
CA HIS A 336 -13.30 -22.26 5.33
C HIS A 336 -13.75 -22.40 6.79
N PHE A 337 -12.99 -23.12 7.61
CA PHE A 337 -13.35 -23.39 9.02
C PHE A 337 -12.98 -22.24 9.96
N ASP A 338 -11.97 -21.47 9.62
CA ASP A 338 -11.49 -20.32 10.42
C ASP A 338 -12.49 -19.16 10.36
N TYR A 339 -13.04 -18.79 11.52
CA TYR A 339 -14.03 -17.73 11.62
C TYR A 339 -13.44 -16.34 11.37
N SER A 340 -12.12 -16.16 11.54
CA SER A 340 -11.45 -14.88 11.29
C SER A 340 -11.53 -14.48 9.81
N LEU A 341 -11.53 -15.45 8.88
CA LEU A 341 -11.63 -15.18 7.45
C LEU A 341 -13.05 -14.77 7.03
N ILE A 342 -14.09 -15.47 7.53
CA ILE A 342 -15.48 -15.10 7.21
C ILE A 342 -15.85 -13.75 7.85
N GLU A 343 -15.30 -13.41 9.01
CA GLU A 343 -15.49 -12.11 9.66
C GLU A 343 -15.08 -10.94 8.74
N MET A 344 -13.99 -11.09 7.98
CA MET A 344 -13.54 -10.07 7.01
C MET A 344 -14.56 -9.79 5.91
N THR A 345 -15.55 -10.67 5.70
CA THR A 345 -16.59 -10.50 4.67
C THR A 345 -17.80 -9.70 5.14
N PHE A 346 -17.91 -9.36 6.43
CA PHE A 346 -19.13 -8.77 6.99
C PHE A 346 -19.49 -7.43 6.35
N ASN A 347 -18.50 -6.57 6.12
CA ASN A 347 -18.71 -5.25 5.52
C ASN A 347 -19.24 -5.35 4.08
N VAL A 348 -18.62 -6.19 3.24
CA VAL A 348 -19.08 -6.35 1.85
C VAL A 348 -20.50 -6.91 1.78
N TRP A 349 -20.84 -7.89 2.62
CA TRP A 349 -22.20 -8.42 2.71
C TRP A 349 -23.21 -7.39 3.21
N TYR A 350 -22.82 -6.52 4.15
CA TYR A 350 -23.63 -5.37 4.56
C TYR A 350 -23.89 -4.42 3.37
N ARG A 351 -22.84 -3.99 2.65
CA ARG A 351 -22.95 -3.11 1.48
C ARG A 351 -23.81 -3.73 0.36
N ILE A 352 -23.68 -5.04 0.11
CA ILE A 352 -24.53 -5.78 -0.83
C ILE A 352 -25.99 -5.72 -0.39
N SER A 353 -26.28 -5.91 0.92
CA SER A 353 -27.64 -5.85 1.43
C SER A 353 -28.28 -4.47 1.27
N GLU A 354 -27.51 -3.39 1.50
CA GLU A 354 -27.98 -2.02 1.28
C GLU A 354 -28.24 -1.74 -0.20
N ALA A 355 -27.34 -2.18 -1.08
CA ALA A 355 -27.49 -2.01 -2.52
C ALA A 355 -28.73 -2.75 -3.05
N LEU A 356 -28.99 -3.97 -2.57
CA LEU A 356 -30.18 -4.75 -2.93
C LEU A 356 -31.48 -4.14 -2.36
N PHE A 357 -31.44 -3.56 -1.16
CA PHE A 357 -32.60 -2.90 -0.55
C PHE A 357 -33.10 -1.70 -1.38
N MET A 358 -32.21 -1.06 -2.15
CA MET A 358 -32.58 0.06 -3.02
C MET A 358 -33.24 -0.37 -4.33
N ILE A 359 -33.30 -1.67 -4.63
CA ILE A 359 -33.93 -2.21 -5.84
C ILE A 359 -35.41 -2.49 -5.58
N ASP A 360 -36.29 -1.97 -6.45
CA ASP A 360 -37.74 -2.22 -6.41
C ASP A 360 -38.15 -3.25 -7.50
N ASP A 361 -37.52 -4.43 -7.46
CA ASP A 361 -37.77 -5.56 -8.38
C ASP A 361 -37.47 -6.90 -7.68
N ASP A 362 -38.52 -7.57 -7.22
CA ASP A 362 -38.42 -8.83 -6.46
C ASP A 362 -37.81 -9.98 -7.27
N ASP A 363 -38.07 -10.04 -8.59
CA ASP A 363 -37.53 -11.08 -9.47
C ASP A 363 -36.02 -10.89 -9.65
N HIS A 364 -35.58 -9.64 -9.75
CA HIS A 364 -34.16 -9.31 -9.81
C HIS A 364 -33.44 -9.64 -8.50
N ILE A 365 -34.00 -9.23 -7.35
CA ILE A 365 -33.44 -9.56 -6.03
C ILE A 365 -33.42 -11.09 -5.82
N ALA A 366 -34.39 -11.82 -6.38
CA ALA A 366 -34.44 -13.28 -6.28
C ALA A 366 -33.20 -13.99 -6.84
N LEU A 367 -32.48 -13.37 -7.78
CA LEU A 367 -31.23 -13.91 -8.35
C LEU A 367 -30.10 -14.01 -7.31
N PHE A 368 -30.14 -13.20 -6.25
CA PHE A 368 -29.14 -13.17 -5.19
C PHE A 368 -29.45 -14.15 -4.04
N LYS A 369 -30.70 -14.62 -3.92
CA LYS A 369 -31.17 -15.52 -2.84
C LYS A 369 -30.28 -16.76 -2.64
N PRO A 370 -29.83 -17.48 -3.69
CA PRO A 370 -29.00 -18.68 -3.52
C PRO A 370 -27.68 -18.40 -2.79
N PHE A 371 -27.04 -17.26 -3.07
CA PHE A 371 -25.77 -16.87 -2.46
C PHE A 371 -25.96 -16.47 -1.00
N VAL A 372 -26.96 -15.60 -0.74
CA VAL A 372 -27.31 -15.17 0.62
C VAL A 372 -27.64 -16.38 1.51
N ARG A 373 -28.46 -17.32 1.02
CA ARG A 373 -28.81 -18.52 1.79
C ARG A 373 -27.58 -19.36 2.16
N ARG A 374 -26.66 -19.57 1.21
CA ARG A 374 -25.41 -20.33 1.48
C ARG A 374 -24.53 -19.60 2.50
N TYR A 375 -24.46 -18.27 2.42
CA TYR A 375 -23.73 -17.46 3.38
C TYR A 375 -24.34 -17.54 4.79
N LEU A 376 -25.66 -17.40 4.92
CA LEU A 376 -26.36 -17.53 6.21
C LEU A 376 -26.15 -18.91 6.85
N VAL A 377 -26.17 -19.98 6.05
CA VAL A 377 -25.87 -21.34 6.53
C VAL A 377 -24.42 -21.44 7.04
N ALA A 378 -23.47 -20.81 6.35
CA ALA A 378 -22.09 -20.75 6.80
C ALA A 378 -21.95 -19.97 8.11
N LEU A 379 -22.59 -18.80 8.27
CA LEU A 379 -22.60 -18.03 9.52
C LEU A 379 -23.12 -18.85 10.70
N VAL A 380 -24.23 -19.57 10.50
CA VAL A 380 -24.78 -20.45 11.54
C VAL A 380 -23.82 -21.58 11.88
N ARG A 381 -23.11 -22.14 10.89
CA ARG A 381 -22.10 -23.18 11.13
C ARG A 381 -20.93 -22.64 11.96
N HIS A 382 -20.42 -21.46 11.61
CA HIS A 382 -19.33 -20.77 12.31
C HIS A 382 -19.73 -20.32 13.72
N SER A 383 -21.02 -20.13 14.01
CA SER A 383 -21.51 -19.70 15.33
C SER A 383 -21.72 -20.85 16.32
N ARG A 384 -21.37 -22.09 15.95
CA ARG A 384 -21.52 -23.27 16.81
C ARG A 384 -20.31 -23.39 17.73
N TYR A 385 -20.59 -23.64 19.00
CA TYR A 385 -19.58 -24.06 19.96
C TYR A 385 -19.14 -25.50 19.70
N ASP A 386 -17.92 -25.81 20.12
CA ASP A 386 -17.41 -27.17 20.05
C ASP A 386 -18.20 -28.09 20.99
N SER A 387 -18.32 -29.36 20.59
CA SER A 387 -19.19 -30.32 21.29
C SER A 387 -18.74 -30.67 22.72
N ASP A 388 -17.48 -30.40 23.02
CA ASP A 388 -16.81 -30.62 24.30
C ASP A 388 -16.76 -29.36 25.18
N GLU A 389 -17.32 -28.23 24.72
CA GLU A 389 -17.39 -27.03 25.54
C GLU A 389 -18.35 -27.22 26.72
N VAL A 390 -17.82 -27.08 27.93
CA VAL A 390 -18.56 -27.28 29.18
C VAL A 390 -18.85 -25.94 29.83
N GLY A 391 -20.13 -25.62 30.03
CA GLY A 391 -20.56 -24.46 30.79
C GLY A 391 -21.40 -23.49 29.96
N LEU A 392 -21.64 -22.31 30.53
CA LEU A 392 -22.24 -21.20 29.79
C LEU A 392 -21.15 -20.59 28.90
N PRO A 393 -21.46 -20.30 27.62
CA PRO A 393 -20.46 -19.72 26.76
C PRO A 393 -20.00 -18.34 27.21
N ASP A 394 -18.69 -18.08 27.09
CA ASP A 394 -18.10 -16.80 27.47
C ASP A 394 -18.39 -15.73 26.41
N GLN A 395 -19.25 -14.78 26.78
CA GLN A 395 -19.64 -13.65 25.93
C GLN A 395 -18.51 -12.63 25.76
N HIS A 396 -17.48 -12.63 26.60
CA HIS A 396 -16.36 -11.69 26.52
C HIS A 396 -15.12 -12.28 25.82
N SER A 397 -15.24 -13.48 25.28
CA SER A 397 -14.19 -14.10 24.46
C SER A 397 -14.19 -13.55 23.04
N ASP A 398 -13.07 -13.71 22.31
CA ASP A 398 -12.99 -13.36 20.88
C ASP A 398 -14.08 -14.04 20.05
N PHE A 399 -14.42 -15.29 20.40
CA PHE A 399 -15.50 -16.03 19.75
C PHE A 399 -16.89 -15.52 20.16
N GLY A 400 -17.07 -15.07 21.41
CA GLY A 400 -18.26 -14.35 21.87
C GLY A 400 -18.49 -13.09 21.04
N ASP A 401 -17.45 -12.25 20.89
CA ASP A 401 -17.47 -11.05 20.07
C ASP A 401 -17.79 -11.36 18.59
N PHE A 402 -17.18 -12.42 18.03
CA PHE A 402 -17.52 -12.90 16.69
C PHE A 402 -19.01 -13.24 16.58
N ARG A 403 -19.57 -14.00 17.52
CA ARG A 403 -21.00 -14.38 17.51
C ARG A 403 -21.92 -13.17 17.63
N PHE A 404 -21.56 -12.15 18.42
CA PHE A 404 -22.30 -10.89 18.48
C PHE A 404 -22.28 -10.14 17.14
N LYS A 405 -21.14 -10.13 16.44
CA LYS A 405 -21.06 -9.56 15.08
C LYS A 405 -21.92 -10.36 14.09
N VAL A 406 -21.94 -11.70 14.19
CA VAL A 406 -22.84 -12.54 13.37
C VAL A 406 -24.30 -12.20 13.63
N GLU A 407 -24.72 -12.04 14.89
CA GLU A 407 -26.08 -11.64 15.25
C GLU A 407 -26.47 -10.30 14.58
N TRP A 408 -25.56 -9.32 14.59
CA TRP A 408 -25.77 -8.04 13.92
C TRP A 408 -25.94 -8.20 12.41
N VAL A 409 -25.05 -8.96 11.75
CA VAL A 409 -25.15 -9.24 10.32
C VAL A 409 -26.49 -9.92 9.99
N LEU A 410 -26.87 -10.96 10.73
CA LEU A 410 -28.15 -11.66 10.54
C LEU A 410 -29.33 -10.70 10.67
N SER A 411 -29.30 -9.79 11.63
CA SER A 411 -30.36 -8.79 11.85
C SER A 411 -30.49 -7.84 10.65
N VAL A 412 -29.37 -7.37 10.10
CA VAL A 412 -29.37 -6.52 8.89
C VAL A 412 -29.96 -7.27 7.69
N PHE A 413 -29.55 -8.51 7.45
CA PHE A 413 -30.11 -9.34 6.37
C PHE A 413 -31.60 -9.61 6.56
N ILE A 414 -32.06 -9.79 7.81
CA ILE A 414 -33.49 -9.95 8.05
C ILE A 414 -34.25 -8.66 7.71
N VAL A 415 -33.74 -7.51 8.12
CA VAL A 415 -34.38 -6.20 7.88
C VAL A 415 -34.37 -5.85 6.39
N ASN A 416 -33.21 -5.90 5.74
CA ASN A 416 -33.01 -5.38 4.38
C ASN A 416 -33.48 -6.36 3.30
N ILE A 417 -33.44 -7.66 3.57
CA ILE A 417 -33.62 -8.70 2.57
C ILE A 417 -34.86 -9.55 2.87
N PHE A 418 -35.13 -9.95 4.13
CA PHE A 418 -36.31 -10.77 4.44
C PHE A 418 -37.64 -10.01 4.44
N PHE A 419 -37.72 -8.76 4.90
CA PHE A 419 -38.97 -7.99 4.77
C PHE A 419 -39.29 -7.62 3.30
N GLY A 420 -38.29 -7.59 2.42
CA GLY A 420 -38.51 -7.59 0.96
C GLY A 420 -39.03 -8.95 0.46
N PHE A 421 -38.52 -10.06 0.99
CA PHE A 421 -38.90 -11.40 0.57
C PHE A 421 -40.24 -11.94 1.10
N GLU A 422 -40.82 -11.38 2.17
CA GLU A 422 -42.18 -11.73 2.63
C GLU A 422 -43.31 -11.18 1.73
N LYS A 423 -43.00 -10.48 0.63
CA LYS A 423 -43.97 -10.17 -0.44
C LYS A 423 -44.21 -11.31 -1.44
N LEU A 424 -43.49 -12.43 -1.31
CA LEU A 424 -43.69 -13.69 -2.05
C LEU A 424 -44.20 -14.78 -1.10
#